data_AF-A0AAC8VAW7-F1
#
_entry.id   AF-A0AAC8VAW7-F1
#
_cell.length_a   1.000
_cell.length_b   1.000
_cell.length_c   1.000
_cell.angle_alpha   90.00
_cell.angle_beta   90.00
_cell.angle_gamma   90.00
#
_symmetry.space_group_name_H-M   'P 1'
#
loop_
_entity.id
_entity.type
_entity.pdbx_description
1 polymer ?
#
loop_
_entity_poly.entity_id
_entity_poly.type
_entity_poly.pdbx_seq_one_letter_code
_entity_poly.pdbx_strand_id
1 'polypeptide(L)'
;MPEGPEIRRAADGLRAAVGGETLTQVWFGAPSLQRHAAGLVGCQITAIETRGKALLIHFSSGMSMYSHNQLYGVWRVAAAGETPPTPRSLRVRLETAERAILLYSASDIQLAPRAQILRHPFLLRIGPDVLDPALTEAQVRERLCSPAFRRRQLGGLLLDQRFLAGLGNYLRVEILWQVGLSPQRRATELSPAQLTSLCHALLALPRLSYATRGQADEGHHHGALFRFRVFHRAGEACERCGTTLIRAQAASRPFYGCPRCQEGLEETQEGETGGRRSRREDD
;
A
#
# COMPACT_ATOMS: atom_id res chain seq x y z
N MET A 1 0.04 -6.56 -3.74
CA MET A 1 0.68 -5.23 -3.63
C MET A 1 0.45 -4.72 -2.21
N PRO A 2 1.50 -4.40 -1.45
CA PRO A 2 1.36 -3.74 -0.15
C PRO A 2 0.67 -2.38 -0.30
N GLU A 3 -0.25 -2.05 0.59
CA GLU A 3 -0.87 -0.72 0.68
C GLU A 3 -0.36 0.00 1.94
N GLY A 4 -0.92 1.17 2.26
CA GLY A 4 -0.48 1.98 3.40
C GLY A 4 -0.39 1.17 4.71
N PRO A 5 -1.42 0.40 5.10
CA PRO A 5 -1.39 -0.44 6.30
C PRO A 5 -0.22 -1.42 6.36
N GLU A 6 0.07 -2.12 5.26
CA GLU A 6 1.18 -3.08 5.19
C GLU A 6 2.54 -2.38 5.26
N ILE A 7 2.69 -1.23 4.60
CA ILE A 7 3.94 -0.45 4.63
C ILE A 7 4.17 0.12 6.03
N ARG A 8 3.12 0.58 6.72
CA ARG A 8 3.20 1.07 8.09
C ARG A 8 3.61 -0.02 9.07
N ARG A 9 2.95 -1.18 9.05
CA ARG A 9 3.35 -2.32 9.88
C ARG A 9 4.78 -2.76 9.62
N ALA A 10 5.20 -2.80 8.34
CA ALA A 10 6.58 -3.08 8.01
C ALA A 10 7.51 -2.05 8.67
N ALA A 11 7.27 -0.76 8.49
CA ALA A 11 8.07 0.31 9.09
C ALA A 11 8.14 0.22 10.63
N ASP A 12 7.05 -0.16 11.30
CA ASP A 12 7.04 -0.38 12.76
C ASP A 12 7.91 -1.56 13.17
N GLY A 13 7.82 -2.69 12.46
CA GLY A 13 8.69 -3.85 12.68
C GLY A 13 10.17 -3.53 12.42
N LEU A 14 10.48 -2.75 11.38
CA LEU A 14 11.85 -2.30 11.12
C LEU A 14 12.35 -1.36 12.22
N ARG A 15 11.51 -0.41 12.68
CA ARG A 15 11.90 0.52 13.73
C ARG A 15 12.16 -0.20 15.04
N ALA A 16 11.33 -1.18 15.39
CA ALA A 16 11.54 -2.01 16.57
C ALA A 16 12.84 -2.84 16.49
N ALA A 17 13.26 -3.24 15.28
CA ALA A 17 14.45 -4.06 15.09
C ALA A 17 15.77 -3.27 15.09
N VAL A 18 15.79 -2.06 14.51
CA VAL A 18 17.04 -1.33 14.25
C VAL A 18 16.96 0.19 14.49
N GLY A 19 15.85 0.73 14.99
CA GLY A 19 15.69 2.16 15.23
C GLY A 19 16.57 2.64 16.39
N GLY A 20 17.31 3.74 16.20
CA GLY A 20 18.27 4.28 17.16
C GLY A 20 19.62 3.56 17.17
N GLU A 21 19.71 2.38 16.55
CA GLU A 21 20.90 1.55 16.54
C GLU A 21 21.93 2.03 15.51
N THR A 22 23.20 1.70 15.79
CA THR A 22 24.35 1.99 14.92
C THR A 22 24.54 0.89 13.88
N LEU A 23 24.76 1.29 12.64
CA LEU A 23 25.03 0.38 11.53
C LEU A 23 26.44 -0.21 11.63
N THR A 24 26.54 -1.52 11.73
CA THR A 24 27.79 -2.29 11.67
C THR A 24 28.11 -2.72 10.25
N GLN A 25 27.08 -2.95 9.43
CA GLN A 25 27.23 -3.33 8.03
C GLN A 25 26.12 -2.71 7.17
N VAL A 26 26.51 -2.27 5.97
CA VAL A 26 25.61 -1.68 4.98
C VAL A 26 25.93 -2.27 3.61
N TRP A 27 24.89 -2.67 2.89
CA TRP A 27 25.03 -3.16 1.51
C TRP A 27 23.82 -2.77 0.66
N PHE A 28 24.10 -2.45 -0.59
CA PHE A 28 23.14 -2.13 -1.64
C PHE A 28 23.46 -2.94 -2.88
N GLY A 29 22.42 -3.50 -3.51
CA GLY A 29 22.57 -4.26 -4.75
C GLY A 29 22.84 -3.38 -5.97
N ALA A 30 22.49 -2.10 -5.92
CA ALA A 30 22.72 -1.15 -7.02
C ALA A 30 24.09 -0.47 -6.86
N PRO A 31 24.99 -0.52 -7.87
CA PRO A 31 26.33 0.09 -7.77
C PRO A 31 26.32 1.57 -7.42
N SER A 32 25.34 2.32 -7.95
CA SER A 32 25.18 3.75 -7.68
C SER A 32 24.88 4.08 -6.21
N LEU A 33 24.28 3.14 -5.48
CA LEU A 33 24.02 3.24 -4.04
C LEU A 33 25.16 2.64 -3.23
N GLN A 34 25.75 1.54 -3.71
CA GLN A 34 26.80 0.80 -3.00
C GLN A 34 28.03 1.65 -2.70
N ARG A 35 28.36 2.63 -3.55
CA ARG A 35 29.44 3.60 -3.29
C ARG A 35 29.27 4.41 -1.99
N HIS A 36 28.06 4.52 -1.46
CA HIS A 36 27.75 5.24 -0.23
C HIS A 36 27.74 4.33 1.01
N ALA A 37 27.83 3.01 0.84
CA ALA A 37 27.68 2.04 1.94
C ALA A 37 28.71 2.26 3.06
N ALA A 38 29.98 2.44 2.69
CA ALA A 38 31.06 2.65 3.66
C ALA A 38 30.84 3.90 4.53
N GLY A 39 30.28 4.97 3.97
CA GLY A 39 30.00 6.21 4.70
C GLY A 39 28.77 6.13 5.63
N LEU A 40 27.99 5.05 5.56
CA LEU A 40 26.87 4.80 6.48
C LEU A 40 27.23 3.85 7.62
N VAL A 41 28.33 3.10 7.52
CA VAL A 41 28.84 2.29 8.64
C VAL A 41 29.24 3.23 9.78
N GLY A 42 28.84 2.89 11.00
CA GLY A 42 29.00 3.75 12.19
C GLY A 42 27.93 4.83 12.35
N CYS A 43 27.04 5.01 11.36
CA CYS A 43 25.90 5.92 11.50
C CYS A 43 24.71 5.24 12.18
N GLN A 44 23.89 6.01 12.87
CA GLN A 44 22.65 5.53 13.47
C GLN A 44 21.47 5.66 12.52
N ILE A 45 20.49 4.76 12.64
CA ILE A 45 19.18 4.91 12.02
C ILE A 45 18.31 5.78 12.93
N THR A 46 18.21 7.07 12.62
CA THR A 46 17.54 8.04 13.50
C THR A 46 16.02 7.99 13.42
N ALA A 47 15.47 7.60 12.26
CA ALA A 47 14.04 7.44 12.08
C ALA A 47 13.71 6.55 10.89
N ILE A 48 12.59 5.84 10.99
CA ILE A 48 11.94 5.14 9.88
C ILE A 48 10.53 5.69 9.79
N GLU A 49 10.14 6.31 8.68
CA GLU A 49 8.81 6.89 8.50
C GLU A 49 8.14 6.40 7.21
N THR A 50 6.82 6.56 7.15
CA THR A 50 6.02 6.21 5.97
C THR A 50 5.35 7.43 5.41
N ARG A 51 5.30 7.52 4.08
CA ARG A 51 4.53 8.53 3.34
C ARG A 51 3.65 7.79 2.34
N GLY A 52 2.43 7.45 2.73
CA GLY A 52 1.55 6.56 1.98
C GLY A 52 2.18 5.17 1.83
N LYS A 53 2.67 4.86 0.62
CA LYS A 53 3.29 3.57 0.29
C LYS A 53 4.81 3.62 0.13
N ALA A 54 5.40 4.80 0.34
CA ALA A 54 6.84 4.96 0.42
C ALA A 54 7.31 4.80 1.87
N LEU A 55 8.52 4.26 2.02
CA LEU A 55 9.23 4.13 3.29
C LEU A 55 10.52 4.94 3.22
N LEU A 56 10.73 5.78 4.23
CA LEU A 56 11.91 6.62 4.38
C LEU A 56 12.71 6.16 5.59
N ILE A 57 14.02 5.99 5.42
CA ILE A 57 14.97 5.69 6.49
C ILE A 57 15.94 6.85 6.60
N HIS A 58 16.04 7.45 7.77
CA HIS A 58 16.91 8.58 8.05
C HIS A 58 18.15 8.12 8.84
N PHE A 59 19.30 8.66 8.48
CA PHE A 59 20.58 8.32 9.11
C PHE A 59 21.17 9.53 9.83
N SER A 60 21.96 9.30 10.88
CA SER A 60 22.64 10.37 11.64
C SER A 60 23.64 11.18 10.81
N SER A 61 24.11 10.64 9.69
CA SER A 61 24.95 11.36 8.70
C SER A 61 24.22 12.48 7.94
N GLY A 62 22.92 12.66 8.14
CA GLY A 62 22.09 13.59 7.37
C GLY A 62 21.60 13.02 6.02
N MET A 63 22.02 11.81 5.68
CA MET A 63 21.49 11.06 4.53
C MET A 63 20.11 10.48 4.83
N SER A 64 19.35 10.21 3.80
CA SER A 64 18.09 9.49 3.89
C SER A 64 17.92 8.57 2.69
N MET A 65 17.32 7.41 2.94
CA MET A 65 16.94 6.47 1.91
C MET A 65 15.44 6.51 1.70
N TYR A 66 15.03 6.68 0.45
CA TYR A 66 13.68 6.43 -0.01
C TYR A 66 13.59 5.03 -0.61
N SER A 67 12.52 4.31 -0.31
CA SER A 67 12.18 3.06 -0.98
C SER A 67 10.68 2.97 -1.24
N HIS A 68 10.31 2.40 -2.37
CA HIS A 68 8.92 2.07 -2.68
C HIS A 68 8.82 0.62 -3.16
N ASN A 69 8.03 -0.17 -2.45
CA ASN A 69 7.94 -1.62 -2.69
C ASN A 69 7.27 -1.97 -4.03
N GLN A 70 6.49 -1.05 -4.59
CA GLN A 70 5.70 -1.31 -5.80
C GLN A 70 4.88 -2.60 -5.61
N LEU A 71 4.92 -3.52 -6.58
CA LEU A 71 4.17 -4.78 -6.51
C LEU A 71 4.88 -5.88 -5.71
N TYR A 72 6.21 -5.91 -5.74
CA TYR A 72 6.99 -7.09 -5.35
C TYR A 72 7.95 -6.88 -4.18
N GLY A 73 8.27 -5.61 -3.86
CA GLY A 73 9.19 -5.26 -2.80
C GLY A 73 8.70 -5.74 -1.44
N VAL A 74 9.62 -6.25 -0.63
CA VAL A 74 9.32 -6.71 0.73
C VAL A 74 10.51 -6.49 1.64
N TRP A 75 10.23 -5.95 2.82
CA TRP A 75 11.19 -5.84 3.90
C TRP A 75 11.11 -7.07 4.80
N ARG A 76 12.26 -7.52 5.30
CA ARG A 76 12.38 -8.59 6.30
C ARG A 76 13.33 -8.16 7.41
N VAL A 77 13.10 -8.69 8.60
CA VAL A 77 14.01 -8.59 9.75
C VAL A 77 14.67 -9.95 9.92
N ALA A 78 15.98 -9.95 10.19
CA ALA A 78 16.78 -11.13 10.51
C ALA A 78 17.71 -10.83 11.69
N ALA A 79 18.35 -11.85 12.26
CA ALA A 79 19.49 -11.63 13.15
C ALA A 79 20.69 -11.07 12.36
N ALA A 80 21.61 -10.40 13.04
CA ALA A 80 22.90 -10.02 12.46
C ALA A 80 23.63 -11.27 11.90
N GLY A 81 24.36 -11.11 10.80
CA GLY A 81 24.99 -12.20 10.06
C GLY A 81 24.05 -13.11 9.26
N GLU A 82 22.75 -13.16 9.58
CA GLU A 82 21.81 -14.05 8.89
C GLU A 82 21.25 -13.45 7.60
N THR A 83 21.08 -14.30 6.59
CA THR A 83 20.31 -13.99 5.37
C THR A 83 19.44 -15.19 5.03
N PRO A 84 18.18 -15.23 5.52
CA PRO A 84 17.30 -16.38 5.29
C PRO A 84 17.13 -16.70 3.80
N PRO A 85 17.18 -17.99 3.39
CA PRO A 85 17.04 -18.39 1.99
C PRO A 85 15.73 -17.91 1.37
N THR A 86 15.82 -17.40 0.13
CA THR A 86 14.67 -16.91 -0.62
C THR A 86 15.01 -16.80 -2.11
N PRO A 87 14.05 -17.05 -3.02
CA PRO A 87 14.26 -16.83 -4.46
C PRO A 87 14.26 -15.34 -4.84
N ARG A 88 14.02 -14.44 -3.88
CA ARG A 88 13.94 -12.99 -4.13
C ARG A 88 15.33 -12.37 -4.13
N SER A 89 15.55 -11.44 -5.06
CA SER A 89 16.80 -10.68 -5.12
C SER A 89 16.92 -9.69 -3.96
N LEU A 90 18.03 -9.76 -3.21
CA LEU A 90 18.36 -8.78 -2.17
C LEU A 90 18.73 -7.44 -2.83
N ARG A 91 18.26 -6.34 -2.26
CA ARG A 91 18.44 -4.98 -2.79
C ARG A 91 19.09 -4.04 -1.79
N VAL A 92 18.78 -4.19 -0.50
CA VAL A 92 19.38 -3.42 0.60
C VAL A 92 19.57 -4.35 1.79
N ARG A 93 20.69 -4.21 2.49
CA ARG A 93 20.92 -4.73 3.84
C ARG A 93 21.44 -3.59 4.71
N LEU A 94 20.74 -3.34 5.81
CA LEU A 94 21.18 -2.44 6.87
C LEU A 94 21.24 -3.27 8.15
N GLU A 95 22.42 -3.38 8.74
CA GLU A 95 22.69 -4.29 9.84
C GLU A 95 23.30 -3.54 11.02
N THR A 96 22.83 -3.89 12.21
CA THR A 96 23.27 -3.42 13.51
C THR A 96 24.00 -4.56 14.23
N ALA A 97 24.37 -4.37 15.50
CA ALA A 97 25.06 -5.41 16.26
C ALA A 97 24.25 -6.72 16.38
N GLU A 98 22.91 -6.63 16.51
CA GLU A 98 22.06 -7.80 16.77
C GLU A 98 21.10 -8.14 15.65
N ARG A 99 20.72 -7.17 14.81
CA ARG A 99 19.64 -7.30 13.84
C ARG A 99 20.04 -6.79 12.46
N ALA A 100 19.42 -7.35 11.43
CA ALA A 100 19.52 -6.86 10.07
C ALA A 100 18.14 -6.64 9.47
N ILE A 101 17.98 -5.54 8.73
CA ILE A 101 16.82 -5.30 7.88
C ILE A 101 17.20 -5.43 6.41
N LEU A 102 16.37 -6.20 5.69
CA LEU A 102 16.66 -6.68 4.34
C LEU A 102 15.52 -6.28 3.40
N LEU A 103 15.81 -5.47 2.39
CA LEU A 103 14.87 -5.15 1.32
C LEU A 103 15.11 -6.07 0.14
N TYR A 104 14.06 -6.78 -0.27
CA TYR A 104 14.09 -7.67 -1.43
C TYR A 104 13.19 -7.16 -2.55
N SER A 105 13.57 -7.44 -3.80
CA SER A 105 12.80 -7.27 -5.04
C SER A 105 12.39 -5.82 -5.42
N ALA A 106 12.47 -4.85 -4.51
CA ALA A 106 12.15 -3.45 -4.83
C ALA A 106 13.14 -2.88 -5.86
N SER A 107 12.63 -2.05 -6.77
CA SER A 107 13.43 -1.41 -7.82
C SER A 107 13.56 0.10 -7.64
N ASP A 108 12.63 0.71 -6.90
CA ASP A 108 12.61 2.16 -6.66
C ASP A 108 13.23 2.45 -5.29
N ILE A 109 14.55 2.68 -5.30
CA ILE A 109 15.37 2.93 -4.11
C ILE A 109 16.30 4.09 -4.44
N GLN A 110 16.33 5.10 -3.57
CA GLN A 110 17.19 6.27 -3.70
C GLN A 110 17.84 6.59 -2.36
N LEU A 111 19.10 7.01 -2.39
CA LEU A 111 19.84 7.45 -1.21
C LEU A 111 20.45 8.81 -1.53
N ALA A 112 20.13 9.82 -0.72
CA ALA A 112 20.59 11.19 -0.92
C ALA A 112 20.52 11.98 0.39
N PRO A 113 21.07 13.20 0.47
CA PRO A 113 20.84 14.08 1.61
C PRO A 113 19.34 14.26 1.88
N ARG A 114 18.95 14.35 3.16
CA ARG A 114 17.54 14.39 3.56
C ARG A 114 16.73 15.43 2.81
N ALA A 115 17.28 16.64 2.65
CA ALA A 115 16.61 17.73 1.92
C ALA A 115 16.30 17.38 0.46
N GLN A 116 17.14 16.58 -0.21
CA GLN A 116 16.91 16.12 -1.58
C GLN A 116 15.85 15.02 -1.63
N ILE A 117 15.88 14.07 -0.70
CA ILE A 117 14.86 13.01 -0.60
C ILE A 117 13.48 13.61 -0.37
N LEU A 118 13.34 14.60 0.52
CA LEU A 118 12.05 15.25 0.78
C LEU A 118 11.49 16.00 -0.45
N ARG A 119 12.34 16.30 -1.44
CA ARG A 119 11.95 16.88 -2.74
C ARG A 119 11.68 15.82 -3.81
N HIS A 120 11.64 14.54 -3.45
CA HIS A 120 11.33 13.47 -4.39
C HIS A 120 9.95 13.70 -5.06
N PRO A 121 9.80 13.54 -6.39
CA PRO A 121 8.56 13.87 -7.09
C PRO A 121 7.30 13.19 -6.55
N PHE A 122 7.43 11.96 -6.04
CA PHE A 122 6.32 11.27 -5.38
C PHE A 122 5.90 11.96 -4.08
N LEU A 123 6.86 12.35 -3.23
CA LEU A 123 6.59 12.96 -1.94
C LEU A 123 6.01 14.37 -2.09
N LEU A 124 6.46 15.14 -3.08
CA LEU A 124 5.94 16.48 -3.34
C LEU A 124 4.48 16.50 -3.81
N ARG A 125 3.98 15.38 -4.34
CA ARG A 125 2.63 15.29 -4.91
C ARG A 125 1.65 14.53 -4.02
N ILE A 126 2.14 13.88 -2.96
CA ILE A 126 1.32 12.99 -2.15
C ILE A 126 0.27 13.78 -1.35
N GLY A 127 -0.93 13.23 -1.27
CA GLY A 127 -1.99 13.74 -0.40
C GLY A 127 -1.72 13.40 1.07
N PRO A 128 -2.61 13.81 2.00
CA PRO A 128 -2.51 13.40 3.39
C PRO A 128 -2.67 11.88 3.53
N ASP A 129 -2.02 11.31 4.54
CA ASP A 129 -1.98 9.87 4.80
C ASP A 129 -3.20 9.42 5.60
N VAL A 130 -3.89 8.37 5.15
CA VAL A 130 -5.08 7.82 5.83
C VAL A 130 -4.77 7.25 7.23
N LEU A 131 -3.50 6.94 7.50
CA LEU A 131 -3.03 6.47 8.80
C LEU A 131 -2.51 7.60 9.69
N ASP A 132 -2.43 8.83 9.19
CA ASP A 132 -2.10 9.98 10.03
C ASP A 132 -3.27 10.23 11.01
N PRO A 133 -3.05 10.18 12.34
CA PRO A 133 -4.09 10.45 13.33
C PRO A 133 -4.60 11.89 13.26
N ALA A 134 -3.81 12.83 12.73
CA ALA A 134 -4.23 14.22 12.56
C ALA A 134 -5.19 14.42 11.38
N LEU A 135 -5.28 13.45 10.45
CA LEU A 135 -6.23 13.53 9.35
C LEU A 135 -7.65 13.23 9.84
N THR A 136 -8.53 14.21 9.68
CA THR A 136 -9.93 14.17 10.10
C THR A 136 -10.88 13.91 8.94
N GLU A 137 -12.08 13.39 9.24
CA GLU A 137 -13.15 13.20 8.24
C GLU A 137 -13.60 14.52 7.60
N ALA A 138 -13.54 15.63 8.35
CA ALA A 138 -13.87 16.96 7.83
C ALA A 138 -12.89 17.39 6.73
N GLN A 139 -11.58 17.19 6.95
CA GLN A 139 -10.56 17.44 5.92
C GLN A 139 -10.71 16.51 4.72
N VAL A 140 -11.05 15.23 4.94
CA VAL A 140 -11.35 14.28 3.86
C VAL A 140 -12.55 14.76 3.02
N ARG A 141 -13.62 15.22 3.68
CA ARG A 141 -14.80 15.80 3.01
C ARG A 141 -14.44 17.03 2.19
N GLU A 142 -13.70 17.97 2.76
CA GLU A 142 -13.25 19.18 2.06
C GLU A 142 -12.48 18.81 0.78
N ARG A 143 -11.55 17.86 0.87
CA ARG A 143 -10.81 17.35 -0.28
C ARG A 143 -11.74 16.70 -1.31
N LEU A 144 -12.64 15.82 -0.88
CA LEU A 144 -13.64 15.18 -1.76
C LEU A 144 -14.48 16.21 -2.53
N CYS A 145 -14.89 17.30 -1.87
CA CYS A 145 -15.71 18.36 -2.45
C CYS A 145 -14.91 19.42 -3.21
N SER A 146 -13.59 19.43 -3.12
CA SER A 146 -12.73 20.41 -3.78
C SER A 146 -12.81 20.32 -5.32
N PRO A 147 -12.58 21.43 -6.05
CA PRO A 147 -12.58 21.43 -7.51
C PRO A 147 -11.66 20.39 -8.15
N ALA A 148 -10.54 20.08 -7.50
CA ALA A 148 -9.55 19.12 -7.97
C ALA A 148 -10.06 17.67 -8.01
N PHE A 149 -10.99 17.31 -7.11
CA PHE A 149 -11.40 15.92 -6.92
C PHE A 149 -12.90 15.66 -7.10
N ARG A 150 -13.78 16.66 -6.90
CA ARG A 150 -15.24 16.48 -6.83
C ARG A 150 -15.89 15.81 -8.04
N ARG A 151 -15.29 15.95 -9.23
CA ARG A 151 -15.78 15.37 -10.50
C ARG A 151 -15.08 14.08 -10.91
N ARG A 152 -14.10 13.60 -10.14
CA ARG A 152 -13.39 12.35 -10.41
C ARG A 152 -14.26 11.16 -9.99
N GLN A 153 -14.26 10.11 -10.79
CA GLN A 153 -14.92 8.85 -10.43
C GLN A 153 -14.19 8.19 -9.25
N LEU A 154 -14.96 7.68 -8.27
CA LEU A 154 -14.44 7.12 -7.03
C LEU A 154 -13.43 5.98 -7.27
N GLY A 155 -13.70 5.11 -8.25
CA GLY A 155 -12.84 3.96 -8.56
C GLY A 155 -11.42 4.36 -8.99
N GLY A 156 -11.25 5.50 -9.65
CA GLY A 156 -9.94 6.05 -9.99
C GLY A 156 -9.40 7.00 -8.91
N LEU A 157 -10.28 7.76 -8.25
CA LEU A 157 -9.91 8.71 -7.20
C LEU A 157 -9.26 8.02 -6.00
N LEU A 158 -9.81 6.89 -5.55
CA LEU A 158 -9.29 6.13 -4.40
C LEU A 158 -7.94 5.43 -4.69
N LEU A 159 -7.45 5.46 -5.94
CA LEU A 159 -6.09 5.02 -6.29
C LEU A 159 -5.11 6.19 -6.44
N ASP A 160 -5.61 7.42 -6.57
CA ASP A 160 -4.80 8.61 -6.78
C ASP A 160 -4.13 9.02 -5.46
N GLN A 161 -2.81 8.75 -5.34
CA GLN A 161 -2.07 9.06 -4.12
C GLN A 161 -2.01 10.56 -3.80
N ARG A 162 -2.40 11.44 -4.73
CA ARG A 162 -2.54 12.88 -4.49
C ARG A 162 -3.82 13.21 -3.73
N PHE A 163 -4.85 12.36 -3.81
CA PHE A 163 -6.10 12.54 -3.09
C PHE A 163 -5.91 12.15 -1.62
N LEU A 164 -5.67 10.86 -1.36
CA LEU A 164 -5.37 10.27 -0.06
C LEU A 164 -4.27 9.23 -0.22
N ALA A 165 -3.19 9.40 0.52
CA ALA A 165 -2.05 8.50 0.48
C ALA A 165 -2.34 7.19 1.20
N GLY A 166 -1.75 6.09 0.74
CA GLY A 166 -1.86 4.79 1.40
C GLY A 166 -3.00 3.92 0.88
N LEU A 167 -4.03 4.51 0.25
CA LEU A 167 -5.09 3.73 -0.39
C LEU A 167 -4.57 2.96 -1.61
N GLY A 168 -4.95 1.70 -1.77
CA GLY A 168 -4.73 0.92 -2.98
C GLY A 168 -5.98 0.13 -3.39
N ASN A 169 -5.76 -0.98 -4.09
CA ASN A 169 -6.85 -1.71 -4.73
C ASN A 169 -7.76 -2.42 -3.74
N TYR A 170 -7.21 -3.10 -2.72
CA TYR A 170 -8.05 -3.80 -1.76
C TYR A 170 -8.82 -2.80 -0.91
N LEU A 171 -8.17 -1.72 -0.43
CA LEU A 171 -8.87 -0.68 0.33
C LEU A 171 -9.96 -0.02 -0.53
N ARG A 172 -9.67 0.28 -1.81
CA ARG A 172 -10.66 0.82 -2.73
C ARG A 172 -11.93 -0.02 -2.79
N VAL A 173 -11.81 -1.33 -3.03
CA VAL A 173 -12.99 -2.18 -3.22
C VAL A 173 -13.74 -2.40 -1.91
N GLU A 174 -13.02 -2.59 -0.81
CA GLU A 174 -13.62 -2.79 0.53
C GLU A 174 -14.35 -1.52 1.00
N ILE A 175 -13.75 -0.34 0.81
CA ILE A 175 -14.36 0.94 1.17
C ILE A 175 -15.64 1.17 0.37
N LEU A 176 -15.59 1.00 -0.96
CA LEU A 176 -16.77 1.24 -1.80
C LEU A 176 -17.88 0.22 -1.55
N TRP A 177 -17.53 -1.04 -1.27
CA TRP A 177 -18.52 -2.02 -0.84
C TRP A 177 -19.13 -1.66 0.52
N GLN A 178 -18.31 -1.26 1.51
CA GLN A 178 -18.77 -0.89 2.85
C GLN A 178 -19.87 0.16 2.79
N VAL A 179 -19.73 1.17 1.93
CA VAL A 179 -20.73 2.25 1.77
C VAL A 179 -21.73 2.01 0.64
N GLY A 180 -21.69 0.85 -0.03
CA GLY A 180 -22.62 0.51 -1.12
C GLY A 180 -22.52 1.45 -2.33
N LEU A 181 -21.34 2.02 -2.60
CA LEU A 181 -21.13 2.94 -3.71
C LEU A 181 -20.48 2.25 -4.90
N SER A 182 -20.95 2.63 -6.08
CA SER A 182 -20.38 2.22 -7.36
C SER A 182 -19.08 2.98 -7.66
N PRO A 183 -18.05 2.33 -8.25
CA PRO A 183 -16.80 3.00 -8.58
C PRO A 183 -16.94 4.08 -9.66
N GLN A 184 -18.03 4.08 -10.43
CA GLN A 184 -18.33 5.08 -11.46
C GLN A 184 -18.90 6.38 -10.88
N ARG A 185 -19.37 6.37 -9.62
CA ARG A 185 -19.93 7.55 -8.96
C ARG A 185 -18.88 8.62 -8.73
N ARG A 186 -19.33 9.86 -8.60
CA ARG A 186 -18.52 11.05 -8.27
C ARG A 186 -18.98 11.66 -6.96
N ALA A 187 -18.11 12.41 -6.28
CA ALA A 187 -18.47 13.09 -5.03
C ALA A 187 -19.67 14.05 -5.21
N THR A 188 -19.77 14.71 -6.37
CA THR A 188 -20.90 15.60 -6.71
C THR A 188 -22.24 14.89 -6.84
N GLU A 189 -22.26 13.57 -6.95
CA GLU A 189 -23.48 12.76 -7.13
C GLU A 189 -23.94 12.13 -5.81
N LEU A 190 -23.19 12.32 -4.71
CA LEU A 190 -23.49 11.69 -3.43
C LEU A 190 -24.42 12.58 -2.59
N SER A 191 -25.40 11.94 -1.93
CA SER A 191 -26.15 12.61 -0.87
C SER A 191 -25.23 12.96 0.32
N PRO A 192 -25.62 13.92 1.19
CA PRO A 192 -24.84 14.27 2.37
C PRO A 192 -24.51 13.07 3.26
N ALA A 193 -25.45 12.14 3.43
CA ALA A 193 -25.28 10.92 4.24
C ALA A 193 -24.30 9.92 3.61
N GLN A 194 -24.36 9.74 2.29
CA GLN A 194 -23.39 8.92 1.55
C GLN A 194 -21.98 9.52 1.65
N LEU A 195 -21.87 10.85 1.56
CA LEU A 195 -20.59 11.53 1.69
C LEU A 195 -20.00 11.38 3.09
N THR A 196 -20.82 11.48 4.15
CA THR A 196 -20.39 11.21 5.53
C THR A 196 -19.88 9.78 5.67
N SER A 197 -20.67 8.81 5.22
CA SER A 197 -20.32 7.39 5.31
C SER A 197 -19.01 7.08 4.58
N LEU A 198 -18.81 7.67 3.39
CA LEU A 198 -17.58 7.52 2.63
C LEU A 198 -16.37 8.14 3.35
N CYS A 199 -16.50 9.35 3.91
CA CYS A 199 -15.40 10.00 4.64
C CYS A 199 -14.95 9.17 5.86
N HIS A 200 -15.91 8.66 6.63
CA HIS A 200 -15.63 7.74 7.74
C HIS A 200 -14.93 6.47 7.24
N ALA A 201 -15.48 5.79 6.23
CA ALA A 201 -14.92 4.54 5.70
C ALA A 201 -13.49 4.72 5.12
N LEU A 202 -13.19 5.87 4.51
CA LEU A 202 -11.87 6.21 3.96
C LEU A 202 -10.76 6.25 5.02
N LEU A 203 -11.10 6.45 6.30
CA LEU A 203 -10.14 6.45 7.42
C LEU A 203 -10.28 5.18 8.27
N ALA A 204 -11.50 4.78 8.60
CA ALA A 204 -11.77 3.66 9.50
C ALA A 204 -11.23 2.33 8.96
N LEU A 205 -11.43 2.01 7.68
CA LEU A 205 -10.99 0.73 7.11
C LEU A 205 -9.47 0.60 6.98
N PRO A 206 -8.73 1.61 6.46
CA PRO A 206 -7.27 1.56 6.47
C PRO A 206 -6.71 1.43 7.89
N ARG A 207 -7.25 2.18 8.86
CA ARG A 207 -6.81 2.14 10.26
C ARG A 207 -7.12 0.79 10.92
N LEU A 208 -8.29 0.20 10.66
CA LEU A 208 -8.65 -1.14 11.11
C LEU A 208 -7.73 -2.21 10.50
N SER A 209 -7.49 -2.14 9.19
CA SER A 209 -6.55 -3.02 8.49
C SER A 209 -5.15 -2.89 9.09
N TYR A 210 -4.70 -1.67 9.37
CA TYR A 210 -3.40 -1.42 10.02
C TYR A 210 -3.33 -2.10 11.39
N ALA A 211 -4.32 -1.86 12.24
CA ALA A 211 -4.35 -2.32 13.63
C ALA A 211 -4.47 -3.83 13.78
N THR A 212 -5.23 -4.51 12.91
CA THR A 212 -5.70 -5.88 13.20
C THR A 212 -5.36 -6.93 12.13
N ARG A 213 -4.91 -6.52 10.94
CA ARG A 213 -4.67 -7.49 9.87
C ARG A 213 -3.45 -8.36 10.18
N GLY A 214 -3.68 -9.67 10.27
CA GLY A 214 -2.67 -10.67 10.61
C GLY A 214 -2.65 -11.06 12.09
N GLN A 215 -3.52 -10.47 12.92
CA GLN A 215 -3.78 -10.93 14.28
C GLN A 215 -4.92 -11.96 14.27
N ALA A 216 -4.77 -13.03 15.05
CA ALA A 216 -5.88 -13.91 15.38
C ALA A 216 -6.81 -13.19 16.37
N ASP A 217 -8.12 -13.38 16.25
CA ASP A 217 -9.06 -12.92 17.28
C ASP A 217 -8.89 -13.82 18.51
N GLU A 218 -8.23 -13.32 19.56
CA GLU A 218 -7.94 -14.07 20.79
C GLU A 218 -9.20 -14.34 21.65
N GLY A 219 -10.40 -13.95 21.19
CA GLY A 219 -11.66 -14.16 21.93
C GLY A 219 -12.76 -14.90 21.17
N HIS A 220 -12.63 -15.09 19.85
CA HIS A 220 -13.66 -15.75 19.05
C HIS A 220 -13.04 -16.84 18.18
N HIS A 221 -13.44 -18.09 18.42
CA HIS A 221 -13.35 -19.10 17.38
C HIS A 221 -14.01 -18.52 16.12
N HIS A 222 -13.23 -18.36 15.05
CA HIS A 222 -13.59 -17.85 13.70
C HIS A 222 -13.20 -16.39 13.34
N GLY A 223 -11.91 -16.19 13.03
CA GLY A 223 -11.45 -15.25 11.99
C GLY A 223 -10.68 -14.02 12.47
N ALA A 224 -9.87 -13.42 11.58
CA ALA A 224 -9.21 -12.14 11.86
C ALA A 224 -10.22 -10.99 11.93
N LEU A 225 -10.01 -10.02 12.83
CA LEU A 225 -10.88 -8.84 13.01
C LEU A 225 -11.06 -8.03 11.71
N PHE A 226 -9.98 -7.85 10.93
CA PHE A 226 -10.07 -7.41 9.55
C PHE A 226 -10.09 -8.61 8.60
N ARG A 227 -11.18 -8.75 7.84
CA ARG A 227 -11.33 -9.73 6.75
C ARG A 227 -11.85 -9.07 5.48
N PHE A 228 -11.45 -9.61 4.33
CA PHE A 228 -11.97 -9.14 3.05
C PHE A 228 -13.44 -9.52 2.89
N ARG A 229 -14.27 -8.53 2.56
CA ARG A 229 -15.69 -8.71 2.28
C ARG A 229 -15.94 -8.96 0.80
N VAL A 230 -15.10 -8.39 -0.07
CA VAL A 230 -15.23 -8.54 -1.53
C VAL A 230 -13.92 -8.81 -2.25
N PHE A 231 -12.79 -8.28 -1.77
CA PHE A 231 -11.52 -8.41 -2.46
C PHE A 231 -11.09 -9.88 -2.60
N HIS A 232 -10.87 -10.35 -3.83
CA HIS A 232 -10.54 -11.74 -4.16
C HIS A 232 -11.62 -12.77 -3.76
N ARG A 233 -12.88 -12.34 -3.63
CA ARG A 233 -14.02 -13.20 -3.29
C ARG A 233 -15.07 -13.30 -4.40
N ALA A 234 -14.67 -13.07 -5.66
CA ALA A 234 -15.58 -13.27 -6.79
C ALA A 234 -16.02 -14.74 -6.86
N GLY A 235 -17.30 -14.98 -7.15
CA GLY A 235 -17.93 -16.30 -7.05
C GLY A 235 -18.54 -16.63 -5.69
N GLU A 236 -18.18 -15.91 -4.62
CA GLU A 236 -18.78 -16.09 -3.29
C GLU A 236 -20.06 -15.25 -3.09
N ALA A 237 -20.89 -15.63 -2.11
CA ALA A 237 -22.10 -14.88 -1.77
C ALA A 237 -21.78 -13.58 -1.00
N CYS A 238 -22.38 -12.47 -1.42
CA CYS A 238 -22.28 -11.19 -0.72
C CYS A 238 -22.90 -11.27 0.68
N GLU A 239 -22.11 -10.96 1.72
CA GLU A 239 -22.56 -11.03 3.12
C GLU A 239 -23.71 -10.07 3.47
N ARG A 240 -24.04 -9.10 2.60
CA ARG A 240 -25.16 -8.16 2.80
C ARG A 240 -26.48 -8.62 2.20
N CYS A 241 -26.44 -9.29 1.04
CA CYS A 241 -27.63 -9.53 0.22
C CYS A 241 -27.69 -10.90 -0.46
N GLY A 242 -26.69 -11.75 -0.26
CA GLY A 242 -26.60 -13.09 -0.84
C GLY A 242 -26.21 -13.17 -2.32
N THR A 243 -26.27 -12.07 -3.08
CA THR A 243 -25.89 -12.06 -4.50
C THR A 243 -24.42 -12.43 -4.69
N THR A 244 -24.13 -13.22 -5.72
CA THR A 244 -22.77 -13.60 -6.09
C THR A 244 -21.91 -12.35 -6.38
N LEU A 245 -20.77 -12.29 -5.72
CA LEU A 245 -19.76 -11.28 -5.94
C LEU A 245 -19.08 -11.49 -7.29
N ILE A 246 -18.77 -10.41 -7.98
CA ILE A 246 -18.17 -10.46 -9.32
C ILE A 246 -16.80 -9.82 -9.34
N ARG A 247 -16.02 -10.18 -10.35
CA ARG A 247 -14.81 -9.47 -10.75
C ARG A 247 -15.14 -8.59 -11.97
N ALA A 248 -14.94 -7.30 -11.81
CA ALA A 248 -15.16 -6.26 -12.82
C ALA A 248 -13.85 -5.50 -13.12
N GLN A 249 -13.92 -4.51 -14.00
CA GLN A 249 -12.82 -3.60 -14.28
C GLN A 249 -13.24 -2.15 -14.03
N ALA A 250 -12.48 -1.45 -13.19
CA ALA A 250 -12.71 -0.03 -12.91
C ALA A 250 -11.38 0.72 -12.85
N ALA A 251 -11.28 1.83 -13.61
CA ALA A 251 -10.06 2.61 -13.78
C ALA A 251 -8.85 1.73 -14.18
N SER A 252 -9.05 0.83 -15.16
CA SER A 252 -8.04 -0.10 -15.69
C SER A 252 -7.41 -1.04 -14.65
N ARG A 253 -8.12 -1.32 -13.55
CA ARG A 253 -7.67 -2.21 -12.48
C ARG A 253 -8.79 -3.19 -12.09
N PRO A 254 -8.45 -4.44 -11.70
CA PRO A 254 -9.44 -5.38 -11.19
C PRO A 254 -10.23 -4.78 -10.04
N PHE A 255 -11.55 -4.86 -10.13
CA PHE A 255 -12.49 -4.39 -9.14
C PHE A 255 -13.32 -5.58 -8.67
N TYR A 256 -13.50 -5.73 -7.36
CA TYR A 256 -14.32 -6.79 -6.78
C TYR A 256 -15.50 -6.13 -6.07
N GLY A 257 -16.70 -6.65 -6.25
CA GLY A 257 -17.87 -6.02 -5.66
C GLY A 257 -19.16 -6.82 -5.84
N CYS A 258 -20.22 -6.31 -5.25
CA CYS A 258 -21.55 -6.90 -5.34
C CYS A 258 -22.38 -6.13 -6.38
N PRO A 259 -22.83 -6.75 -7.48
CA PRO A 259 -23.57 -6.06 -8.53
C PRO A 259 -24.95 -5.58 -8.07
N ARG A 260 -25.52 -6.21 -7.02
CA ARG A 260 -26.79 -5.80 -6.42
C ARG A 260 -26.64 -4.63 -5.44
N CYS A 261 -25.56 -4.60 -4.65
CA CYS A 261 -25.36 -3.55 -3.65
C CYS A 261 -24.65 -2.32 -4.20
N GLN A 262 -24.05 -2.42 -5.38
CA GLN A 262 -23.27 -1.36 -6.02
C GLN A 262 -23.71 -1.26 -7.48
N GLU A 263 -24.52 -0.25 -7.78
CA GLU A 263 -25.17 -0.08 -9.08
C GLU A 263 -24.17 0.00 -10.25
N GLY A 264 -24.50 -0.64 -11.38
CA GLY A 264 -23.71 -0.55 -12.62
C GLY A 264 -22.35 -1.26 -12.57
N LEU A 265 -22.16 -2.21 -11.65
CA LEU A 265 -21.04 -3.15 -11.74
C LEU A 265 -21.39 -4.29 -12.70
N GLU A 266 -20.59 -4.42 -13.74
CA GLU A 266 -20.70 -5.49 -14.74
C GLU A 266 -19.49 -6.42 -14.65
N GLU A 267 -19.74 -7.71 -14.76
CA GLU A 267 -18.68 -8.72 -14.70
C GLU A 267 -17.82 -8.64 -15.96
N THR A 268 -16.50 -8.64 -15.78
CA THR A 268 -15.59 -8.80 -16.92
C THR A 268 -15.64 -10.25 -17.37
N GLN A 269 -16.13 -10.49 -18.59
CA GLN A 269 -15.99 -11.79 -19.24
C GLN A 269 -14.50 -12.10 -19.36
N GLU A 270 -14.07 -13.26 -18.86
CA GLU A 270 -12.72 -13.77 -19.10
C GLU A 270 -12.58 -14.15 -20.57
N GLY A 271 -12.22 -13.16 -21.40
CA GLY A 271 -11.86 -13.38 -22.79
C GLY A 271 -10.44 -13.94 -22.91
N GLU A 272 -10.34 -15.21 -23.29
CA GLU A 272 -9.34 -15.76 -24.22
C GLU A 272 -8.06 -14.93 -24.43
N THR A 273 -7.14 -14.99 -23.47
CA THR A 273 -5.72 -14.67 -23.74
C THR A 273 -4.90 -15.95 -23.61
N GLY A 274 -5.30 -16.97 -24.37
CA GLY A 274 -4.62 -18.25 -24.51
C GLY A 274 -4.20 -18.49 -25.96
N GLY A 275 -3.04 -17.97 -26.34
CA GLY A 275 -2.17 -18.53 -27.39
C GLY A 275 -2.75 -18.75 -28.80
N ARG A 276 -2.61 -17.75 -29.69
CA ARG A 276 -2.28 -18.06 -31.09
C ARG A 276 -0.84 -18.57 -31.16
N ARG A 277 -0.64 -19.88 -30.96
CA ARG A 277 0.49 -20.58 -31.57
C ARG A 277 0.17 -20.68 -33.06
N SER A 278 0.76 -19.80 -33.87
CA SER A 278 0.86 -20.06 -35.30
C SER A 278 1.79 -21.26 -35.50
N ARG A 279 1.18 -22.44 -35.66
CA ARG A 279 1.77 -23.52 -36.45
C ARG A 279 1.70 -23.11 -37.92
N ARG A 280 2.86 -23.05 -38.57
CA ARG A 280 3.12 -23.41 -39.97
C ARG A 280 4.56 -23.93 -39.95
N GLU A 281 4.74 -25.24 -39.86
CA GLU A 281 4.75 -26.20 -40.99
C GLU A 281 5.90 -25.89 -41.94
N ASP A 282 6.95 -26.69 -41.74
CA ASP A 282 7.93 -27.23 -42.66
C ASP A 282 7.66 -26.98 -44.16
N ASP A 283 8.62 -26.32 -44.80
CA ASP A 283 9.33 -26.78 -46.01
C ASP A 283 10.69 -26.03 -46.11
#